data_AF-A0A1J5T9A3-F1
#
_entry.id   AF-A0A1J5T9A3-F1
#
_cell.length_a   1.000
_cell.length_b   1.000
_cell.length_c   1.000
_cell.angle_alpha   90.00
_cell.angle_beta   90.00
_cell.angle_gamma   90.00
#
_symmetry.space_group_name_H-M   'P 1'
#
loop_
_entity.id
_entity.type
_entity.pdbx_description
1 polymer ?
#
loop_
_entity_poly.entity_id
_entity_poly.type
_entity_poly.pdbx_seq_one_letter_code
_entity_poly.pdbx_strand_id
1 'polypeptide(L)' 'MLKLPLVIIYMIIAFNITAFTVVLQLDWLIINSLIAKAIAWVLTIGAWSMAYANRDKCVTLF' A
#
# COMPACT_ATOMS: atom_id res chain seq x y z
N MET A 1 -25.41 12.23 -0.48
CA MET A 1 -24.15 11.90 0.20
C MET A 1 -23.75 10.46 -0.06
N LEU A 2 -22.82 10.29 -0.99
CA LEU A 2 -22.19 9.00 -1.27
C LEU A 2 -21.22 8.68 -0.13
N LYS A 3 -21.30 7.49 0.45
CA LYS A 3 -20.31 7.01 1.44
C LYS A 3 -19.28 6.14 0.73
N LEU A 4 -18.06 6.62 0.62
CA LEU A 4 -16.94 5.86 0.08
C LEU A 4 -16.19 5.17 1.23
N PRO A 5 -16.13 3.83 1.28
CA PRO A 5 -15.33 3.13 2.26
C PRO A 5 -13.85 3.52 2.15
N LEU A 6 -13.27 4.01 3.25
CA LEU A 6 -11.85 4.41 3.31
C LEU A 6 -10.92 3.25 2.99
N VAL A 7 -11.36 2.03 3.31
CA VAL A 7 -10.65 0.79 2.98
C VAL A 7 -10.28 0.69 1.50
N ILE A 8 -11.16 1.17 0.60
CA ILE A 8 -10.92 1.11 -0.85
C ILE A 8 -9.74 2.03 -1.22
N ILE A 9 -9.73 3.25 -0.67
CA ILE A 9 -8.65 4.22 -0.91
C ILE A 9 -7.31 3.66 -0.41
N TYR A 10 -7.28 3.16 0.83
CA TYR A 10 -6.07 2.59 1.41
C TYR A 10 -5.60 1.32 0.70
N MET A 11 -6.52 0.47 0.23
CA MET A 11 -6.18 -0.72 -0.54
C MET A 11 -5.52 -0.34 -1.87
N ILE A 12 -6.01 0.68 -2.60
CA ILE A 12 -5.36 1.15 -3.83
C ILE A 12 -3.89 1.55 -3.56
N ILE A 13 -3.65 2.30 -2.48
CA ILE A 13 -2.29 2.69 -2.08
C ILE A 13 -1.45 1.45 -1.75
N ALA A 14 -1.98 0.53 -0.93
CA ALA A 14 -1.29 -0.68 -0.51
C ALA A 14 -0.94 -1.60 -1.70
N PHE A 15 -1.84 -1.73 -2.68
CA PHE A 15 -1.59 -2.50 -3.90
C PHE A 15 -0.48 -1.89 -4.76
N ASN A 16 -0.47 -0.56 -4.94
CA ASN A 16 0.60 0.11 -5.69
C ASN A 16 1.98 -0.07 -5.02
N ILE A 17 2.04 0.07 -3.70
CA ILE A 17 3.27 -0.18 -2.93
C ILE A 17 3.67 -1.65 -3.04
N THR A 18 2.71 -2.59 -2.95
CA THR A 18 2.98 -4.03 -3.10
C THR A 18 3.57 -4.33 -4.48
N ALA A 19 2.98 -3.80 -5.55
CA ALA A 19 3.48 -3.98 -6.91
C ALA A 19 4.91 -3.44 -7.06
N PHE A 20 5.18 -2.23 -6.55
CA PHE A 20 6.54 -1.68 -6.53
C PHE A 20 7.51 -2.59 -5.77
N THR A 21 7.14 -3.05 -4.56
CA THR A 21 7.98 -3.91 -3.73
C THR A 21 8.27 -5.25 -4.41
N VAL A 22 7.31 -5.84 -5.11
CA VAL A 22 7.50 -7.09 -5.88
C VAL A 22 8.47 -6.86 -7.04
N VAL A 23 8.29 -5.79 -7.82
CA VAL A 23 9.19 -5.48 -8.94
C VAL A 23 10.61 -5.18 -8.44
N LEU A 24 10.73 -4.50 -7.29
CA LEU A 24 12.02 -4.29 -6.61
C LEU A 24 12.64 -5.61 -6.12
N GLN A 25 11.84 -6.52 -5.56
CA GLN A 25 12.31 -7.82 -5.06
C GLN A 25 12.85 -8.70 -6.18
N LEU A 26 12.21 -8.67 -7.36
CA LEU A 26 12.58 -9.41 -8.56
C LEU A 26 13.80 -8.82 -9.30
N ASP A 27 14.41 -7.75 -8.77
CA ASP A 27 15.52 -7.05 -9.42
C ASP A 27 15.18 -6.54 -10.83
N TRP A 28 13.92 -6.18 -11.05
CA TRP A 28 13.44 -5.58 -12.30
C TRP A 28 13.57 -4.06 -12.32
N LEU A 29 14.04 -3.46 -11.22
CA LEU A 29 14.39 -2.05 -11.11
C LEU A 29 15.91 -1.88 -11.15
N ILE A 30 16.35 -0.67 -11.49
CA ILE A 30 17.78 -0.28 -11.47
C ILE A 30 18.35 -0.31 -10.03
N ILE A 31 17.47 -0.25 -9.02
CA ILE A 31 17.84 -0.26 -7.60
C ILE A 31 18.05 -1.71 -7.14
N ASN A 32 19.31 -2.11 -6.95
CA ASN A 32 19.68 -3.42 -6.40
C ASN A 32 20.33 -3.26 -5.01
N SER A 33 19.49 -3.02 -3.99
CA SER A 33 19.93 -2.84 -2.60
C SER A 33 19.06 -3.66 -1.66
N LEU A 34 19.69 -4.50 -0.85
CA LEU A 34 19.00 -5.29 0.17
C LEU A 34 18.27 -4.40 1.17
N ILE A 35 18.87 -3.26 1.55
CA ILE A 35 18.25 -2.30 2.47
C ILE A 35 17.01 -1.69 1.83
N ALA A 36 17.06 -1.32 0.54
CA ALA A 36 15.90 -0.79 -0.16
C ALA A 36 14.76 -1.82 -0.23
N LYS A 37 15.07 -3.09 -0.49
CA LYS A 37 14.09 -4.19 -0.46
C LYS A 37 13.43 -4.34 0.92
N ALA A 38 14.23 -4.32 1.99
CA ALA A 38 13.72 -4.40 3.35
C ALA A 38 12.79 -3.24 3.70
N ILE A 39 13.16 -2.01 3.36
CA ILE A 39 12.33 -0.82 3.57
C ILE A 39 11.01 -0.92 2.79
N ALA A 40 11.06 -1.36 1.52
CA ALA A 40 9.87 -1.52 0.69
C ALA A 40 8.88 -2.52 1.28
N TRP A 41 9.36 -3.65 1.83
CA TRP A 41 8.52 -4.61 2.54
C TRP A 41 7.91 -4.05 3.82
N VAL A 42 8.67 -3.29 4.62
CA VAL A 42 8.14 -2.61 5.81
C VAL A 42 7.03 -1.62 5.44
N LEU A 43 7.24 -0.82 4.38
CA LEU A 43 6.21 0.11 3.88
C LEU A 43 4.97 -0.63 3.37
N THR A 44 5.15 -1.78 2.72
CA THR A 44 4.05 -2.63 2.24
C THR A 44 3.20 -3.10 3.42
N ILE A 45 3.82 -3.65 4.46
CA ILE A 45 3.13 -4.08 5.69
C ILE A 45 2.40 -2.90 6.34
N GLY A 46 3.05 -1.74 6.43
CA GLY A 46 2.46 -0.52 6.99
C GLY A 46 1.21 -0.06 6.23
N ALA A 47 1.25 -0.09 4.89
CA ALA A 47 0.12 0.30 4.05
C ALA A 47 -1.08 -0.64 4.23
N TRP A 48 -0.85 -1.95 4.26
CA TRP A 48 -1.91 -2.93 4.53
C TRP A 48 -2.48 -2.83 5.94
N SER A 49 -1.61 -2.57 6.94
CA SER A 49 -2.03 -2.33 8.32
C SER A 49 -2.96 -1.10 8.41
N MET A 50 -2.64 -0.03 7.69
CA MET A 50 -3.47 1.17 7.63
C MET A 50 -4.80 0.92 6.92
N ALA A 51 -4.81 0.13 5.85
CA ALA A 51 -6.04 -0.29 5.19
C ALA A 51 -6.95 -1.08 6.14
N TYR A 52 -6.38 -2.05 6.87
CA TYR A 52 -7.14 -2.86 7.82
C TYR A 52 -7.65 -2.06 9.03
N ALA A 53 -6.85 -1.14 9.57
CA ALA A 53 -7.23 -0.30 10.69
C ALA A 53 -8.37 0.69 10.35
N ASN A 54 -8.48 1.10 9.09
CA ASN A 54 -9.51 2.03 8.62
C ASN A 54 -10.64 1.33 7.85
N ARG A 55 -10.76 -0.01 7.96
CA ARG A 55 -11.67 -0.80 7.14
C ARG A 55 -13.15 -0.45 7.32
N ASP A 56 -13.53 -0.06 8.55
CA ASP A 56 -14.91 0.25 8.92
C ASP A 56 -15.25 1.74 8.76
N LYS A 57 -14.29 2.56 8.31
CA LYS A 57 -14.49 4.01 8.14
C LYS A 57 -14.98 4.33 6.73
N CYS A 58 -15.78 5.38 6.61
CA CYS A 58 -16.25 5.91 5.33
C CYS A 58 -16.01 7.42 5.26
N VAL A 59 -15.69 7.92 4.08
CA VAL A 59 -15.71 9.36 3.77
C VAL A 59 -17.01 9.68 3.06
N THR A 60 -17.66 10.77 3.47
CA THR A 60 -18.84 11.31 2.79
C THR A 60 -18.39 12.21 1.64
N LEU A 61 -18.85 11.89 0.44
CA LEU A 61 -18.69 12.69 -0.77
C LEU A 61 -20.04 13.30 -1.13
N PHE A 62 -20.04 14.60 -1.43
CA PHE A 62 -21.20 15.41 -1.86
C PHE A 62 -22.38 15.44 -0.88
#